data_AF-A0A2P6WHE3-F1
#
_entry.id   AF-A0A2P6WHE3-F1
#
_cell.length_a   1.000
_cell.length_b   1.000
_cell.length_c   1.000
_cell.angle_alpha   90.00
_cell.angle_beta   90.00
_cell.angle_gamma   90.00
#
_symmetry.space_group_name_H-M   'P 1'
#
loop_
_entity.id
_entity.type
_entity.pdbx_description
1 polymer ?
#
loop_
_entity_poly.entity_id
_entity_poly.type
_entity_poly.pdbx_seq_one_letter_code
_entity_poly.pdbx_strand_id
1 'polypeptide(L)'
;MKSRIENLRPWQLGQSGNPGGRPKKRLISEELERLLAEEAPKSGGKPWAEVIAEALLRKASNGDVRAIAELANRIEGKPHQSLAVDVERNLGLAERLERARKRLETAQQVNDYG
;
A
#
# COMPACT_ATOMS: atom_id res chain seq x y z
N MET A 1 -15.50 27.49 -5.03
CA MET A 1 -15.69 26.09 -5.45
C MET A 1 -16.34 25.35 -4.29
N LYS A 2 -17.59 24.93 -4.45
CA LYS A 2 -18.29 24.12 -3.44
C LYS A 2 -17.61 22.76 -3.35
N SER A 3 -17.23 22.35 -2.16
CA SER A 3 -16.49 21.13 -1.88
C SER A 3 -17.37 19.90 -2.16
N ARG A 4 -16.73 18.81 -2.59
CA ARG A 4 -17.31 17.51 -2.99
C ARG A 4 -18.05 16.74 -1.88
N ILE A 5 -18.55 17.43 -0.86
CA ILE A 5 -19.20 16.86 0.33
C ILE A 5 -20.72 16.74 0.15
N GLU A 6 -21.29 17.50 -0.79
CA GLU A 6 -22.75 17.60 -1.01
C GLU A 6 -23.42 16.25 -1.33
N ASN A 7 -22.65 15.30 -1.86
CA ASN A 7 -23.11 13.95 -2.24
C ASN A 7 -22.67 12.84 -1.28
N LEU A 8 -21.96 13.16 -0.19
CA LEU A 8 -21.50 12.15 0.77
C LEU A 8 -22.58 11.90 1.81
N ARG A 9 -23.11 10.67 1.83
CA ARG A 9 -23.98 10.18 2.91
C ARG A 9 -23.13 9.54 4.00
N PRO A 10 -23.38 9.82 5.29
CA PRO A 10 -22.70 9.14 6.39
C PRO A 10 -22.85 7.62 6.25
N TRP A 11 -21.75 6.91 6.43
CA TRP A 11 -21.74 5.44 6.45
C TRP A 11 -22.52 4.93 7.66
N GLN A 12 -23.41 3.94 7.45
CA GLN A 12 -24.26 3.40 8.52
C GLN A 12 -23.50 2.35 9.33
N LEU A 13 -23.49 2.52 10.66
CA LEU A 13 -22.87 1.57 11.59
C LEU A 13 -23.52 0.19 11.42
N GLY A 14 -22.70 -0.83 11.16
CA GLY A 14 -23.16 -2.21 10.96
C GLY A 14 -23.45 -2.59 9.50
N GLN A 15 -23.35 -1.67 8.54
CA GLN A 15 -23.52 -1.96 7.13
C GLN A 15 -22.19 -1.91 6.39
N SER A 16 -21.72 -3.01 5.78
CA SER A 16 -20.50 -2.96 4.94
C SER A 16 -20.64 -1.89 3.85
N GLY A 17 -19.64 -1.01 3.70
CA GLY A 17 -19.58 -0.04 2.59
C GLY A 17 -19.39 -0.70 1.21
N ASN A 18 -19.12 -2.01 1.20
CA ASN A 18 -19.12 -2.85 0.00
C ASN A 18 -20.03 -4.09 0.23
N PRO A 19 -21.36 -3.96 0.05
CA PRO A 19 -22.31 -5.05 0.27
C PRO A 19 -22.07 -6.27 -0.64
N GLY A 20 -21.56 -6.03 -1.85
CA GLY A 20 -21.23 -7.09 -2.82
C GLY A 20 -19.91 -7.82 -2.54
N GLY A 21 -19.16 -7.38 -1.52
CA GLY A 21 -17.84 -7.91 -1.20
C GLY A 21 -16.82 -7.66 -2.32
N ARG A 22 -15.67 -8.31 -2.23
CA ARG A 22 -14.64 -8.22 -3.28
C ARG A 22 -15.23 -8.72 -4.61
N PRO A 23 -15.14 -7.96 -5.72
CA PRO A 23 -15.62 -8.40 -7.03
C PRO A 23 -15.13 -9.81 -7.36
N LYS A 24 -16.04 -10.68 -7.83
CA LYS A 24 -15.79 -12.11 -8.04
C LYS A 24 -14.93 -12.43 -9.27
N LYS A 25 -14.62 -11.46 -10.14
CA LYS A 25 -13.82 -11.73 -11.35
C LYS A 25 -12.38 -12.05 -10.95
N ARG A 26 -12.04 -13.34 -10.91
CA ARG A 26 -10.72 -13.87 -10.54
C ARG A 26 -10.06 -14.66 -11.66
N LEU A 27 -10.34 -14.37 -12.94
CA LEU A 27 -9.87 -15.20 -14.07
C LEU A 27 -8.39 -15.59 -13.98
N ILE A 28 -7.51 -14.65 -13.65
CA ILE A 28 -6.07 -14.93 -13.49
C ILE A 28 -5.78 -15.67 -12.19
N SER A 29 -6.37 -15.26 -11.06
CA SER A 29 -6.10 -15.93 -9.77
C SER A 29 -6.61 -17.37 -9.75
N GLU A 30 -7.78 -17.63 -10.33
CA GLU A 30 -8.35 -18.97 -10.48
C GLU A 30 -7.47 -19.84 -11.39
N GLU A 31 -7.01 -19.30 -12.52
CA GLU A 31 -6.12 -20.04 -13.41
C GLU A 31 -4.75 -20.29 -12.78
N LEU A 32 -4.21 -19.34 -12.01
CA LEU A 32 -2.98 -19.54 -11.26
C LEU A 32 -3.16 -20.59 -10.16
N GLU A 33 -4.26 -20.58 -9.41
CA GLU A 33 -4.57 -21.61 -8.41
C GLU A 33 -4.64 -23.00 -9.06
N ARG A 34 -5.30 -23.11 -10.24
CA ARG A 34 -5.37 -24.33 -11.03
C ARG A 34 -3.99 -24.82 -11.44
N LEU A 35 -3.19 -23.97 -12.08
CA LEU A 35 -1.84 -24.32 -12.55
C LEU A 35 -0.88 -24.65 -11.40
N LEU A 36 -0.98 -23.94 -10.26
CA LEU A 36 -0.15 -24.19 -9.10
C LEU A 36 -0.40 -25.56 -8.46
N ALA A 37 -1.61 -26.10 -8.62
CA ALA A 37 -2.00 -27.43 -8.14
C ALA A 37 -1.60 -28.57 -9.10
N GLU A 38 -1.27 -28.26 -10.36
CA GLU A 38 -0.81 -29.26 -11.33
C GLU A 38 0.61 -29.74 -11.03
N GLU A 39 0.91 -30.98 -11.42
CA GLU A 39 2.26 -31.54 -11.33
C GLU A 39 3.23 -30.76 -12.22
N ALA A 40 4.35 -30.34 -11.63
CA ALA A 40 5.41 -29.66 -12.36
C ALA A 40 6.21 -30.68 -13.20
N PRO A 41 6.59 -30.33 -14.45
CA PRO A 41 7.38 -31.21 -15.29
C PRO A 41 8.71 -31.59 -14.64
N LYS A 42 9.08 -32.89 -14.70
CA LYS A 42 10.36 -33.42 -14.17
C LYS A 42 10.56 -33.19 -12.67
N SER A 43 9.49 -32.98 -11.91
CA SER A 43 9.54 -32.74 -10.46
C SER A 43 9.41 -34.01 -9.62
N GLY A 44 9.11 -35.15 -10.25
CA GLY A 44 8.88 -36.42 -9.57
C GLY A 44 7.57 -36.45 -8.79
N GLY A 45 6.48 -35.91 -9.35
CA GLY A 45 5.16 -35.89 -8.71
C GLY A 45 4.84 -34.64 -7.90
N LYS A 46 5.73 -33.65 -7.81
CA LYS A 46 5.50 -32.45 -7.01
C LYS A 46 4.67 -31.41 -7.78
N PRO A 47 3.71 -30.73 -7.14
CA PRO A 47 2.97 -29.66 -7.78
C PRO A 47 3.85 -28.41 -8.01
N TRP A 48 3.45 -27.56 -8.96
CA TRP A 48 4.14 -26.29 -9.24
C TRP A 48 4.31 -25.41 -7.99
N ALA A 49 3.31 -25.35 -7.13
CA ALA A 49 3.38 -24.60 -5.87
C ALA A 49 4.58 -25.00 -5.01
N GLU A 50 4.82 -26.32 -4.87
CA GLU A 50 5.91 -26.85 -4.07
C GLU A 50 7.27 -26.54 -4.71
N VAL A 51 7.40 -26.77 -6.03
CA VAL A 51 8.64 -26.51 -6.76
C VAL A 51 9.04 -25.03 -6.69
N ILE A 52 8.07 -24.12 -6.84
CA ILE A 52 8.33 -22.68 -6.77
C ILE A 52 8.69 -22.25 -5.35
N ALA A 53 8.02 -22.81 -4.33
CA ALA A 53 8.33 -22.54 -2.93
C ALA A 53 9.74 -23.02 -2.56
N GLU A 54 10.13 -24.22 -2.98
CA GLU A 54 11.49 -24.74 -2.80
C GLU A 54 12.52 -23.86 -3.50
N ALA A 55 12.25 -23.42 -4.73
CA ALA A 55 13.16 -22.54 -5.47
C ALA A 55 13.35 -21.19 -4.76
N LEU A 56 12.27 -20.61 -4.22
CA LEU A 56 12.34 -19.38 -3.42
C LEU A 56 13.17 -19.59 -2.15
N LEU A 57 12.95 -20.71 -1.45
CA LEU A 57 13.70 -21.05 -0.24
C LEU A 57 15.20 -21.23 -0.52
N ARG A 58 15.55 -21.97 -1.58
CA ARG A 58 16.95 -22.17 -2.00
C ARG A 58 17.63 -20.85 -2.38
N LYS A 59 16.90 -19.95 -3.04
CA LYS A 59 17.41 -18.64 -3.41
C LYS A 59 17.67 -17.77 -2.17
N ALA A 60 16.74 -17.79 -1.21
CA ALA A 60 16.91 -17.12 0.06
C ALA A 60 18.07 -17.69 0.90
N SER A 61 18.22 -19.03 0.94
CA SER A 61 19.30 -19.68 1.68
C SER A 61 20.69 -19.33 1.12
N ASN A 62 20.77 -18.97 -0.16
CA ASN A 62 21.99 -18.49 -0.80
C ASN A 62 22.27 -17.00 -0.55
N GLY A 63 21.51 -16.32 0.29
CA GLY A 63 21.72 -14.93 0.67
C GLY A 63 21.06 -13.90 -0.24
N ASP A 64 20.14 -14.28 -1.12
CA ASP A 64 19.37 -13.30 -1.90
C ASP A 64 18.40 -12.54 -0.97
N VAL A 65 18.76 -11.29 -0.68
CA VAL A 65 18.03 -10.41 0.23
C VAL A 65 16.58 -10.18 -0.21
N ARG A 66 16.30 -10.17 -1.52
CA ARG A 66 14.92 -10.01 -2.01
C ARG A 66 14.08 -11.25 -1.76
N ALA A 67 14.66 -12.44 -1.97
CA ALA A 67 13.99 -13.70 -1.66
C ALA A 67 13.75 -13.86 -0.14
N ILE A 68 14.74 -13.48 0.69
CA ILE A 68 14.60 -13.45 2.15
C ILE A 68 13.47 -12.51 2.57
N ALA A 69 13.44 -11.28 2.02
CA ALA A 69 12.39 -10.32 2.31
C ALA A 69 11.00 -10.84 1.92
N GLU A 70 10.86 -11.53 0.79
CA GLU A 70 9.55 -12.08 0.42
C GLU A 70 9.12 -13.29 1.23
N LEU A 71 10.05 -14.11 1.71
CA LEU A 71 9.72 -15.14 2.71
C LEU A 71 9.25 -14.50 4.02
N ALA A 72 10.00 -13.50 4.53
CA ALA A 72 9.62 -12.78 5.74
C ALA A 72 8.22 -12.14 5.61
N ASN A 73 7.94 -11.47 4.49
CA ASN A 73 6.62 -10.87 4.24
C ASN A 73 5.48 -11.90 4.19
N ARG A 74 5.75 -13.14 3.75
CA ARG A 74 4.75 -14.22 3.67
C ARG A 74 4.50 -14.89 5.02
N ILE A 75 5.53 -15.00 5.86
CA ILE A 75 5.47 -15.69 7.15
C ILE A 75 5.06 -14.74 8.28
N GLU A 76 5.71 -13.58 8.36
CA GLU A 76 5.54 -12.58 9.44
C GLU A 76 4.58 -11.45 9.05
N GLY A 77 4.18 -11.39 7.77
CA GLY A 77 3.43 -10.26 7.22
C GLY A 77 4.33 -9.08 6.86
N LYS A 78 3.73 -8.07 6.21
CA LYS A 78 4.46 -6.83 5.87
C LYS A 78 4.50 -5.90 7.09
N PRO A 79 5.65 -5.29 7.40
CA PRO A 79 5.71 -4.23 8.41
C PRO A 79 4.71 -3.12 8.11
N HIS A 80 4.14 -2.54 9.16
CA HIS A 80 3.18 -1.45 9.02
C HIS A 80 3.83 -0.26 8.29
N GLN A 81 3.30 0.09 7.12
CA GLN A 81 3.82 1.20 6.33
C GLN A 81 3.31 2.52 6.93
N SER A 82 4.12 3.17 7.76
CA SER A 82 3.82 4.52 8.24
C SER A 82 3.94 5.51 7.09
N LEU A 83 2.82 6.06 6.64
CA LEU A 83 2.83 7.22 5.74
C LEU A 83 3.20 8.46 6.56
N ALA A 84 4.34 9.08 6.24
CA ALA A 84 4.61 10.43 6.70
C ALA A 84 3.62 11.38 5.99
N VAL A 85 2.55 11.74 6.70
CA VAL A 85 1.59 12.74 6.20
C VAL A 85 2.24 14.10 6.34
N ASP A 86 2.70 14.64 5.21
CA ASP A 86 3.23 15.98 5.13
C ASP A 86 2.08 16.99 5.26
N VAL A 87 1.86 17.49 6.49
CA VAL A 87 0.71 18.32 6.88
C VAL A 87 0.60 19.59 6.02
N GLU A 88 1.71 20.07 5.44
CA GLU A 88 1.70 21.24 4.55
C GLU A 88 0.89 21.01 3.26
N ARG A 89 0.72 19.76 2.79
CA ARG A 89 -0.01 19.47 1.53
C ARG A 89 -1.53 19.57 1.64
N ASN A 90 -2.09 19.53 2.85
CA ASN A 90 -3.54 19.60 3.09
C ASN A 90 -4.06 20.99 3.45
N LEU A 91 -3.19 22.00 3.47
CA LEU A 91 -3.61 23.38 3.68
C LEU A 91 -4.29 23.91 2.41
N GLY A 92 -5.49 24.48 2.56
CA GLY A 92 -6.15 25.19 1.46
C GLY A 92 -5.29 26.34 0.96
N LEU A 93 -5.40 26.71 -0.31
CA LEU A 93 -4.60 27.79 -0.93
C LEU A 93 -4.62 29.10 -0.12
N ALA A 94 -5.79 29.43 0.46
CA ALA A 94 -5.96 30.60 1.32
C ALA A 94 -5.08 30.54 2.58
N GLU A 95 -5.05 29.38 3.26
CA GLU A 95 -4.26 29.18 4.47
C GLU A 95 -2.75 29.17 4.16
N ARG A 96 -2.37 28.67 2.98
CA ARG A 96 -0.98 28.71 2.49
C ARG A 96 -0.52 30.16 2.24
N LEU A 97 -1.35 30.97 1.61
CA LEU A 97 -1.06 32.38 1.35
C LEU A 97 -0.97 33.19 2.66
N GLU A 98 -1.87 32.93 3.61
CA GLU A 98 -1.85 33.63 4.89
C GLU A 98 -0.60 33.30 5.72
N ARG A 99 -0.20 32.02 5.77
CA ARG A 99 1.03 31.61 6.45
C ARG A 99 2.29 32.15 5.76
N ALA A 100 2.34 32.13 4.43
CA ALA A 100 3.44 32.71 3.67
C ALA A 100 3.58 34.22 3.93
N ARG A 101 2.44 34.93 4.00
CA ARG A 101 2.41 36.36 4.34
C ARG A 101 2.91 36.61 5.76
N LYS A 102 2.44 35.86 6.76
CA LYS A 102 2.92 35.98 8.15
C LYS A 102 4.43 35.73 8.26
N ARG A 103 4.97 34.73 7.55
CA ARG A 103 6.43 34.44 7.52
C ARG A 103 7.24 35.62 6.97
N LEU A 104 6.75 36.27 5.90
CA LEU A 104 7.41 37.44 5.32
C LEU A 104 7.37 38.65 6.28
N GLU A 105 6.24 38.87 6.95
CA GLU A 105 6.10 39.93 7.95
C GLU A 105 7.02 39.70 9.16
N THR A 106 7.16 38.45 9.63
CA THR A 106 8.11 38.14 10.72
C THR A 106 9.56 38.27 10.26
N ALA A 107 9.89 37.86 9.03
CA ALA A 107 11.24 38.02 8.48
C ALA A 107 11.63 39.50 8.29
N GLN A 108 10.69 40.36 7.92
CA GLN A 108 10.90 41.81 7.83
C GLN A 108 11.08 42.44 9.22
N GLN A 109 10.26 42.06 10.21
CA GLN A 109 10.43 42.54 11.58
C GLN A 109 11.75 42.13 12.21
N VAL A 110 12.28 40.93 11.94
CA VAL A 110 13.60 40.53 12.46
C VAL A 110 14.74 41.30 11.79
N ASN A 111 14.55 41.75 10.55
CA ASN A 111 15.56 42.50 9.80
C ASN A 111 15.55 44.01 10.09
N ASP A 112 14.47 44.55 10.65
CA ASP A 112 14.33 45.96 11.03
C ASP A 112 14.85 46.26 12.46
N TYR A 113 15.25 45.25 13.24
CA TYR A 113 15.82 45.37 14.60
C TYR A 113 17.31 44.97 14.69
N GLY A 114 18.01 44.81 13.56
CA GLY A 114 19.46 44.57 13.48
C GLY A 114 20.20 45.73 12.82
#